data_AF-A0A3D4H772-F1
#
_entry.id   AF-A0A3D4H772-F1
#
_cell.length_a   1.000
_cell.length_b   1.000
_cell.length_c   1.000
_cell.angle_alpha   90.00
_cell.angle_beta   90.00
_cell.angle_gamma   90.00
#
_symmetry.space_group_name_H-M   'P 1'
#
loop_
_entity.id
_entity.type
_entity.pdbx_description
1 polymer ?
#
loop_
_entity_poly.entity_id
_entity_poly.type
_entity_poly.pdbx_seq_one_letter_code
_entity_poly.pdbx_strand_id
1 'polypeptide(L)'
;MRGSRARRRIGVNLNSLPQSRDRAPPFLTCAKGATRQPASAKREAKTGPFCSITLTLEAVDWPRWLGEGGDSVWRENRVISEIPQNGLKTKWETELGLAYSGPAVANGKVYVMDYLRESGDIANYAGAPDQLFGTERVLCFDEQTGKFF
;
A
#
# COMPACT_ATOMS: atom_id res chain seq x y z
N MET A 1 -52.90 12.71 10.44
CA MET A 1 -52.47 11.37 9.98
C MET A 1 -50.96 11.37 9.81
N ARG A 2 -50.28 10.32 10.31
CA ARG A 2 -48.82 10.17 10.42
C ARG A 2 -48.18 9.90 9.06
N GLY A 3 -46.91 10.28 8.92
CA GLY A 3 -46.03 9.85 7.84
C GLY A 3 -44.56 10.04 8.21
N SER A 4 -44.09 9.34 9.24
CA SER A 4 -42.69 9.30 9.67
C SER A 4 -41.81 8.63 8.60
N ARG A 5 -40.80 9.34 8.06
CA ARG A 5 -39.75 8.73 7.23
C ARG A 5 -38.81 7.90 8.11
N ALA A 6 -38.91 6.59 7.98
CA ALA A 6 -37.99 5.64 8.62
C ALA A 6 -36.57 5.79 8.02
N ARG A 7 -35.58 6.09 8.88
CA ARG A 7 -34.17 5.93 8.56
C ARG A 7 -33.85 4.43 8.58
N ARG A 8 -33.50 3.83 7.44
CA ARG A 8 -32.98 2.46 7.42
C ARG A 8 -31.55 2.49 7.97
N ARG A 9 -31.34 1.98 9.19
CA ARG A 9 -30.02 1.58 9.68
C ARG A 9 -29.74 0.18 9.14
N ILE A 10 -28.69 0.02 8.35
CA ILE A 10 -28.13 -1.30 8.06
C ILE A 10 -27.26 -1.65 9.26
N GLY A 11 -27.79 -2.48 10.16
CA GLY A 11 -27.00 -3.09 11.22
C GLY A 11 -26.37 -4.37 10.70
N VAL A 12 -25.04 -4.43 10.70
CA VAL A 12 -24.31 -5.70 10.51
C VAL A 12 -24.07 -6.28 11.89
N ASN A 13 -24.63 -7.46 12.15
CA ASN A 13 -24.41 -8.21 13.38
C ASN A 13 -23.00 -8.84 13.31
N LEU A 14 -22.10 -8.43 14.20
CA LEU A 14 -20.68 -8.83 14.22
C LEU A 14 -20.42 -10.16 14.94
N ASN A 15 -21.44 -10.85 15.45
CA ASN A 15 -21.25 -12.04 16.29
C ASN A 15 -21.18 -13.38 15.51
N SER A 16 -21.05 -13.37 14.18
CA SER A 16 -21.17 -14.60 13.37
C SER A 16 -20.00 -14.92 12.43
N LEU A 17 -18.83 -14.29 12.59
CA LEU A 17 -17.65 -14.69 11.79
C LEU A 17 -16.78 -15.70 12.57
N PRO A 18 -16.58 -16.92 12.03
CA PRO A 18 -15.82 -17.97 12.71
C PRO A 18 -14.33 -17.63 12.81
N GLN A 19 -13.77 -18.02 13.95
CA GLN A 19 -12.40 -17.78 14.39
C GLN A 19 -11.35 -18.45 13.49
N SER A 20 -10.23 -17.75 13.39
CA SER A 20 -8.92 -18.10 12.84
C SER A 20 -8.59 -19.59 12.76
N ARG A 21 -8.04 -20.00 11.60
CA ARG A 21 -7.10 -21.12 11.55
C ARG A 21 -5.87 -20.76 10.74
N ASP A 22 -4.76 -20.87 11.43
CA ASP A 22 -3.38 -20.78 11.00
C ASP A 22 -3.10 -21.41 9.64
N ARG A 23 -2.45 -20.64 8.75
CA ARG A 23 -1.35 -21.14 7.91
C ARG A 23 -0.56 -19.97 7.30
N ALA A 24 0.57 -19.64 7.90
CA ALA A 24 1.64 -18.92 7.20
C ALA A 24 2.42 -19.92 6.32
N PRO A 25 2.82 -19.57 5.08
CA PRO A 25 3.93 -20.23 4.42
C PRO A 25 5.26 -19.48 4.69
N PRO A 26 6.39 -20.22 4.78
CA PRO A 26 7.68 -19.66 5.13
C PRO A 26 8.39 -19.14 3.86
N PHE A 27 8.77 -17.87 3.84
CA PHE A 27 9.80 -17.43 2.89
C PHE A 27 11.16 -17.59 3.56
N LEU A 28 11.88 -18.63 3.12
CA LEU A 28 13.30 -18.84 3.42
C LEU A 28 14.10 -17.65 2.91
N THR A 29 14.85 -17.01 3.80
CA THR A 29 15.93 -16.09 3.44
C THR A 29 17.20 -16.91 3.15
N CYS A 30 17.83 -16.62 2.01
CA CYS A 30 19.08 -17.25 1.59
C CYS A 30 20.24 -16.62 2.38
N ALA A 31 20.80 -17.36 3.34
CA ALA A 31 21.95 -16.94 4.14
C ALA A 31 23.25 -17.01 3.32
N LYS A 32 23.94 -15.88 3.16
CA LYS A 32 25.30 -15.85 2.61
C LYS A 32 26.33 -16.24 3.66
N GLY A 33 26.91 -17.43 3.48
CA GLY A 33 28.34 -17.71 3.57
C GLY A 33 29.06 -17.46 4.90
N ALA A 34 29.19 -18.53 5.69
CA ALA A 34 30.16 -18.63 6.79
C ALA A 34 31.57 -18.92 6.25
N THR A 35 32.57 -18.16 6.69
CA THR A 35 33.99 -18.52 6.52
C THR A 35 34.72 -18.43 7.87
N ARG A 36 35.64 -19.38 8.04
CA ARG A 36 36.17 -19.94 9.29
C ARG A 36 37.05 -19.00 10.12
N GLN A 37 36.93 -19.15 11.44
CA GLN A 37 37.86 -18.64 12.46
C GLN A 37 39.13 -19.51 12.53
N PRO A 38 40.25 -18.96 13.04
CA PRO A 38 40.89 -19.67 14.15
C PRO A 38 41.34 -18.78 15.33
N ALA A 39 41.13 -19.36 16.51
CA ALA A 39 41.94 -19.41 17.73
C ALA A 39 42.72 -18.19 18.29
N SER A 40 42.41 -17.96 19.57
CA SER A 40 43.31 -17.63 20.70
C SER A 40 43.41 -16.19 21.20
N ALA A 41 42.56 -15.93 22.21
CA ALA A 41 42.83 -15.28 23.51
C ALA A 41 43.58 -13.93 23.57
N LYS A 42 42.86 -12.89 24.02
CA LYS A 42 43.13 -12.13 25.26
C LYS A 42 41.80 -11.58 25.82
N ARG A 43 41.54 -11.73 27.13
CA ARG A 43 40.37 -11.15 27.79
C ARG A 43 40.71 -9.72 28.21
N GLU A 44 40.13 -8.75 27.53
CA GLU A 44 40.05 -7.35 27.97
C GLU A 44 38.57 -7.00 28.14
N ALA A 45 38.20 -6.52 29.33
CA ALA A 45 36.86 -6.03 29.60
C ALA A 45 36.68 -4.69 28.87
N LYS A 46 36.20 -4.74 27.62
CA LYS A 46 35.74 -3.57 26.88
C LYS A 46 34.23 -3.49 27.03
N THR A 47 33.75 -2.38 27.58
CA THR A 47 32.35 -1.96 27.54
C THR A 47 31.86 -2.12 26.10
N GLY A 48 31.05 -3.15 25.86
CA GLY A 48 30.65 -3.55 24.52
C GLY A 48 29.80 -2.48 23.84
N PRO A 49 29.81 -2.41 22.50
CA PRO A 49 28.96 -1.49 21.76
C PRO A 49 27.51 -1.84 22.10
N PHE A 50 26.74 -0.86 22.57
CA PHE A 50 25.30 -1.00 22.76
C PHE A 50 24.73 -1.35 21.39
N CYS A 51 24.36 -2.62 21.20
CA CYS A 51 23.79 -3.12 19.95
C CYS A 51 22.38 -2.53 19.87
N SER A 52 22.27 -1.35 19.25
CA SER A 52 20.98 -0.75 18.91
C SER A 52 20.28 -1.68 17.93
N ILE A 53 19.37 -2.49 18.44
CA ILE A 53 18.45 -3.29 17.62
C ILE A 53 17.47 -2.30 16.99
N THR A 54 17.77 -1.85 15.77
CA THR A 54 16.82 -1.05 14.99
C THR A 54 15.73 -1.99 14.50
N LEU A 55 14.56 -1.94 15.14
CA LEU A 55 13.36 -2.59 14.63
C LEU A 55 12.96 -1.86 13.34
N THR A 56 13.25 -2.48 12.19
CA THR A 56 12.68 -2.08 10.90
C THR A 56 11.22 -2.49 10.92
N LEU A 57 10.38 -1.50 11.17
CA LEU A 57 8.94 -1.65 11.18
C LEU A 57 8.47 -1.61 9.73
N GLU A 58 8.28 -2.78 9.12
CA GLU A 58 7.83 -2.87 7.73
C GLU A 58 6.41 -2.31 7.61
N ALA A 59 6.25 -1.28 6.78
CA ALA A 59 4.94 -0.86 6.34
C ALA A 59 4.39 -1.92 5.40
N VAL A 60 3.11 -2.26 5.55
CA VAL A 60 2.47 -3.25 4.68
C VAL A 60 2.23 -2.64 3.31
N ASP A 61 2.79 -3.26 2.28
CA ASP A 61 2.60 -2.87 0.88
C ASP A 61 1.15 -3.08 0.40
N TRP A 62 0.80 -2.42 -0.71
CA TRP A 62 -0.50 -2.57 -1.37
C TRP A 62 -0.32 -3.06 -2.81
N PRO A 63 0.12 -4.32 -3.03
CA PRO A 63 0.63 -4.75 -4.33
C PRO A 63 -0.46 -5.02 -5.37
N ARG A 64 -1.74 -5.07 -4.98
CA ARG A 64 -2.84 -5.48 -5.86
C ARG A 64 -4.19 -4.87 -5.47
N TRP A 65 -5.17 -5.02 -6.37
CA TRP A 65 -6.56 -4.65 -6.11
C TRP A 65 -7.08 -5.37 -4.86
N LEU A 66 -7.79 -4.60 -4.01
CA LEU A 66 -8.31 -5.02 -2.70
C LEU A 66 -7.25 -5.30 -1.61
N GLY A 67 -6.03 -4.79 -1.79
CA GLY A 67 -4.96 -4.86 -0.80
C GLY A 67 -4.18 -6.17 -0.83
N GLU A 68 -3.24 -6.33 0.10
CA GLU A 68 -2.33 -7.48 0.17
C GLU A 68 -3.07 -8.83 0.03
N GLY A 69 -4.15 -9.02 0.80
CA GLY A 69 -4.98 -10.23 0.79
C GLY A 69 -6.04 -10.29 -0.32
N GLY A 70 -6.22 -9.21 -1.10
CA GLY A 70 -7.27 -9.12 -2.11
C GLY A 70 -8.70 -9.18 -1.55
N ASP A 71 -8.88 -8.88 -0.26
CA ASP A 71 -10.13 -9.05 0.49
C ASP A 71 -10.75 -7.73 0.96
N SER A 72 -10.17 -6.60 0.56
CA SER A 72 -10.58 -5.24 0.94
C SER A 72 -10.48 -4.97 2.44
N VAL A 73 -9.67 -5.74 3.17
CA VAL A 73 -9.49 -5.58 4.62
C VAL A 73 -8.21 -4.79 4.90
N TRP A 74 -8.39 -3.65 5.55
CA TRP A 74 -7.31 -2.83 6.07
C TRP A 74 -6.78 -3.40 7.40
N ARG A 75 -5.46 -3.64 7.49
CA ARG A 75 -4.82 -4.31 8.65
C ARG A 75 -3.76 -3.45 9.36
N GLU A 76 -3.47 -2.25 8.85
CA GLU A 76 -2.47 -1.36 9.45
C GLU A 76 -3.05 -0.62 10.65
N ASN A 77 -2.28 -0.58 11.74
CA ASN A 77 -2.71 -0.06 13.04
C ASN A 77 -2.26 1.38 13.29
N ARG A 78 -1.34 1.91 12.46
CA ARG A 78 -0.75 3.27 12.59
C ARG A 78 -1.32 4.27 11.58
N VAL A 79 -2.63 4.24 11.39
CA VAL A 79 -3.36 5.26 10.64
C VAL A 79 -3.92 6.32 11.57
N ILE A 80 -3.98 7.56 11.09
CA ILE A 80 -4.65 8.65 11.81
C ILE A 80 -6.15 8.39 11.86
N SER A 81 -6.79 8.69 12.99
CA SER A 81 -8.25 8.60 13.15
C SER A 81 -8.98 9.84 12.67
N GLU A 82 -8.27 10.97 12.58
CA GLU A 82 -8.80 12.27 12.17
C GLU A 82 -7.79 13.02 11.32
N ILE A 83 -8.28 13.80 10.35
CA ILE A 83 -7.46 14.69 9.54
C ILE A 83 -7.21 15.96 10.38
N PRO A 84 -5.95 16.36 10.60
CA PRO A 84 -5.63 17.59 11.33
C PRO A 84 -6.30 18.82 10.70
N GLN A 85 -6.64 19.83 11.51
CA GLN A 85 -7.30 21.05 11.03
C GLN A 85 -6.48 21.82 9.98
N ASN A 86 -5.15 21.71 10.04
CA ASN A 86 -4.21 22.27 9.08
C ASN A 86 -3.96 21.36 7.85
N GLY A 87 -4.65 20.22 7.76
CA GLY A 87 -4.53 19.27 6.66
C GLY A 87 -3.33 18.32 6.77
N LEU A 88 -3.22 17.42 5.78
CA LEU A 88 -2.07 16.54 5.62
C LEU A 88 -1.01 17.19 4.73
N LYS A 89 0.26 17.01 5.10
CA LYS A 89 1.37 17.45 4.26
C LYS A 89 1.52 16.50 3.06
N THR A 90 1.38 17.04 1.86
CA THR A 90 1.71 16.31 0.61
C THR A 90 3.19 15.94 0.62
N LYS A 91 3.50 14.65 0.43
CA LYS A 91 4.89 14.16 0.33
C LYS A 91 5.47 14.44 -1.07
N TRP A 92 4.71 14.12 -2.09
CA TRP A 92 5.01 14.38 -3.49
C TRP A 92 3.71 14.30 -4.30
N GLU A 93 3.76 14.84 -5.51
CA GLU A 93 2.67 14.82 -6.49
C GLU A 93 3.29 14.65 -7.88
N THR A 94 2.56 14.02 -8.79
CA THR A 94 2.98 13.84 -10.18
C THR A 94 1.78 13.99 -11.10
N GLU A 95 1.99 14.62 -12.26
CA GLU A 95 0.94 14.78 -13.27
C GLU A 95 0.75 13.46 -14.03
N LEU A 96 -0.51 13.05 -14.18
CA LEU A 96 -0.92 11.84 -14.88
C LEU A 96 -1.95 12.17 -15.97
N GLY A 97 -2.06 11.27 -16.94
CA GLY A 97 -3.18 11.25 -17.89
C GLY A 97 -4.49 10.79 -17.24
N LEU A 98 -5.44 10.36 -18.08
CA LEU A 98 -6.70 9.83 -17.60
C LEU A 98 -6.48 8.46 -16.95
N ALA A 99 -7.04 8.20 -15.78
CA ALA A 99 -6.87 6.93 -15.10
C ALA A 99 -8.14 6.52 -14.35
N TYR A 100 -8.44 5.23 -14.36
CA TYR A 100 -9.51 4.63 -13.55
C TYR A 100 -8.98 3.65 -12.51
N SER A 101 -7.74 3.18 -12.66
CA SER A 101 -7.09 2.26 -11.72
C SER A 101 -6.56 2.98 -10.50
N GLY A 102 -6.66 2.34 -9.34
CA GLY A 102 -5.89 2.73 -8.15
C GLY A 102 -4.40 2.38 -8.28
N PRO A 103 -3.53 3.04 -7.51
CA PRO A 103 -2.10 2.73 -7.48
C PRO A 103 -1.84 1.37 -6.80
N ALA A 104 -0.78 0.69 -7.23
CA ALA A 104 -0.22 -0.47 -6.54
C ALA A 104 1.15 -0.10 -5.96
N VAL A 105 1.42 -0.48 -4.71
CA VAL A 105 2.69 -0.22 -4.03
C VAL A 105 3.37 -1.54 -3.70
N ALA A 106 4.61 -1.70 -4.13
CA ALA A 106 5.40 -2.88 -3.83
C ALA A 106 6.90 -2.56 -3.84
N ASN A 107 7.63 -2.99 -2.82
CA ASN A 107 9.08 -2.91 -2.74
C ASN A 107 9.64 -1.49 -2.94
N GLY A 108 9.04 -0.48 -2.28
CA GLY A 108 9.49 0.91 -2.38
C GLY A 108 9.14 1.60 -3.71
N LYS A 109 8.22 1.02 -4.49
CA LYS A 109 7.79 1.53 -5.79
C LYS A 109 6.28 1.68 -5.85
N VAL A 110 5.83 2.69 -6.56
CA VAL A 110 4.42 2.96 -6.86
C VAL A 110 4.19 2.76 -8.35
N TYR A 111 3.26 1.88 -8.68
CA TYR A 111 2.84 1.58 -10.04
C TYR A 111 1.47 2.18 -10.29
N VAL A 112 1.33 2.93 -11.37
CA VAL A 112 0.08 3.58 -11.76
C VAL A 112 -0.14 3.36 -13.25
N MET A 113 -1.37 3.06 -13.64
CA MET A 113 -1.76 3.09 -15.05
C MET A 113 -2.42 4.42 -15.38
N ASP A 114 -2.08 4.97 -16.53
CA ASP A 114 -2.76 6.14 -17.06
C ASP A 114 -2.92 6.04 -18.58
N TYR A 115 -3.76 6.92 -19.11
CA TYR A 115 -4.08 7.02 -20.52
C TYR A 115 -3.81 8.43 -20.99
N LEU A 116 -2.77 8.56 -21.81
CA LEU A 116 -2.39 9.81 -22.43
C LEU A 116 -3.27 10.03 -23.66
N ARG A 117 -4.35 10.80 -23.48
CA ARG A 117 -5.29 11.15 -24.55
C ARG A 117 -4.64 12.06 -25.57
N GLU A 118 -4.71 11.67 -26.84
CA GLU A 118 -4.29 12.47 -28.00
C GLU A 118 -5.46 13.17 -28.67
N SER A 119 -6.62 12.49 -28.80
CA SER A 119 -7.85 13.07 -29.36
C SER A 119 -9.13 12.38 -28.88
N GLY A 120 -10.28 12.93 -29.27
CA GLY A 120 -11.61 12.50 -28.82
C GLY A 120 -12.13 13.30 -27.62
N ASP A 121 -13.44 13.47 -27.54
CA ASP A 121 -14.11 14.27 -26.51
C ASP A 121 -14.66 13.38 -25.39
N ILE A 122 -14.53 13.87 -24.15
CA ILE A 122 -15.08 13.20 -22.97
C ILE A 122 -16.51 13.73 -22.78
N ALA A 123 -17.51 12.93 -23.17
CA ALA A 123 -18.92 13.29 -23.03
C ALA A 123 -19.54 12.67 -21.77
N ASN A 124 -18.94 11.63 -21.18
CA ASN A 124 -19.47 10.90 -20.01
C ASN A 124 -20.95 10.49 -20.18
N TYR A 125 -21.35 10.17 -21.41
CA TYR A 125 -22.73 9.81 -21.71
C TYR A 125 -22.99 8.35 -21.33
N ALA A 126 -23.94 8.11 -20.41
CA ALA A 126 -24.20 6.75 -19.90
C ALA A 126 -24.70 5.75 -20.97
N GLY A 127 -25.14 6.22 -22.13
CA GLY A 127 -25.69 5.36 -23.19
C GLY A 127 -24.66 4.88 -24.22
N ALA A 128 -23.41 5.37 -24.20
CA ALA A 128 -22.36 4.92 -25.09
C ALA A 128 -20.96 5.26 -24.53
N PRO A 129 -19.94 4.44 -24.79
CA PRO A 129 -18.56 4.79 -24.44
C PRO A 129 -18.06 5.97 -25.28
N ASP A 130 -17.25 6.83 -24.68
CA ASP A 130 -16.55 7.90 -25.39
C ASP A 130 -15.50 7.28 -26.34
N GLN A 131 -15.40 7.79 -27.57
CA GLN A 131 -14.36 7.38 -28.53
C GLN A 131 -13.12 8.25 -28.34
N LEU A 132 -12.17 7.74 -27.55
CA LEU A 132 -10.90 8.42 -27.27
C LEU A 132 -9.76 7.72 -28.02
N PHE A 133 -8.80 8.49 -28.50
CA PHE A 133 -7.55 7.99 -29.08
C PHE A 133 -6.37 8.49 -28.24
N GLY A 134 -5.37 7.63 -28.05
CA GLY A 134 -4.27 7.88 -27.15
C GLY A 134 -3.53 6.60 -26.77
N THR A 135 -2.64 6.74 -25.79
CA THR A 135 -1.74 5.66 -25.37
C THR A 135 -1.98 5.29 -23.90
N GLU A 136 -2.27 4.02 -23.63
CA GLU A 136 -2.25 3.46 -22.28
C GLU A 136 -0.79 3.23 -21.83
N ARG A 137 -0.47 3.62 -20.60
CA ARG A 137 0.86 3.49 -20.01
C ARG A 137 0.77 2.82 -18.65
N VAL A 138 1.86 2.16 -18.28
CA VAL A 138 2.15 1.75 -16.89
C VAL A 138 3.38 2.52 -16.45
N LEU A 139 3.21 3.33 -15.43
CA LEU A 139 4.23 4.21 -14.87
C LEU A 139 4.73 3.65 -13.55
N CYS A 140 6.02 3.83 -13.27
CA CYS A 140 6.65 3.40 -12.03
C CYS A 140 7.37 4.58 -11.38
N PHE A 141 7.09 4.80 -10.10
CA PHE A 141 7.66 5.89 -9.31
C PHE A 141 8.33 5.35 -8.06
N ASP A 142 9.34 6.07 -7.59
CA ASP A 142 9.93 5.86 -6.26
C ASP A 142 8.94 6.30 -5.18
N GLU A 143 8.64 5.43 -4.21
CA GLU A 143 7.60 5.67 -3.20
C GLU A 143 7.90 6.89 -2.32
N GLN A 144 9.17 7.16 -2.05
CA GLN A 144 9.54 8.24 -1.13
C GLN A 144 9.61 9.59 -1.83
N THR A 145 10.07 9.61 -3.07
CA THR A 145 10.39 10.84 -3.80
C THR A 145 9.41 11.20 -4.91
N GLY A 146 8.59 10.24 -5.38
CA GLY A 146 7.70 10.43 -6.52
C GLY A 146 8.44 10.54 -7.87
N LYS A 147 9.73 10.23 -7.91
CA LYS A 147 10.53 10.29 -9.15
C LYS A 147 10.25 9.09 -10.04
N PHE A 148 10.20 9.34 -11.34
CA PHE A 148 10.09 8.28 -12.35
C PHE A 148 11.35 7.40 -12.37
N PHE A 149 11.16 6.10 -12.62
CA PHE A 149 12.26 5.14 -12.83
C PHE A 149 12.72 5.06 -14.28
#